data_AF-A0A4V0I1A2-F1
#
_entry.id   AF-A0A4V0I1A2-F1
#
_cell.length_a   1.000
_cell.length_b   1.000
_cell.length_c   1.000
_cell.angle_alpha   90.00
_cell.angle_beta   90.00
_cell.angle_gamma   90.00
#
_symmetry.space_group_name_H-M   'P 1'
#
loop_
_entity.id
_entity.type
_entity.pdbx_description
1 polymer ?
#
loop_
_entity_poly.entity_id
_entity_poly.type
_entity_poly.pdbx_seq_one_letter_code
_entity_poly.pdbx_strand_id
1 'polypeptide(L)'
;MPRLAPCLLFAGLFALSGGIVGQEPKKDDPPVRAKGVLPPNWKKIGLTEDQVQNIYKIQGKYNDEIDKLEAKIKDLRATKEKEMKAVLSADQKKKLEEILIGKDK
;
A
#
# COMPACT_ATOMS: atom_id res chain seq x y z
N MET A 1 -50.52 -1.79 7.44
CA MET A 1 -51.23 -3.06 7.77
C MET A 1 -52.62 -2.96 7.16
N PRO A 2 -53.18 -3.98 6.48
CA PRO A 2 -53.17 -5.43 6.75
C PRO A 2 -52.38 -6.23 5.68
N ARG A 3 -51.67 -7.34 5.98
CA ARG A 3 -52.08 -8.73 6.30
C ARG A 3 -52.87 -9.43 5.19
N LEU A 4 -52.25 -10.40 4.49
CA LEU A 4 -52.56 -11.84 4.56
C LEU A 4 -51.63 -12.66 3.63
N ALA A 5 -50.92 -13.63 4.21
CA ALA A 5 -50.47 -14.85 3.53
C ALA A 5 -51.55 -15.93 3.74
N PRO A 6 -51.65 -17.04 2.95
CA PRO A 6 -50.76 -18.19 3.18
C PRO A 6 -50.46 -19.13 1.99
N CYS A 7 -49.32 -19.81 2.11
CA CYS A 7 -49.02 -21.22 1.83
C CYS A 7 -49.64 -21.93 0.61
N LEU A 8 -48.78 -22.40 -0.31
CA LEU A 8 -48.90 -23.75 -0.87
C LEU A 8 -47.49 -24.36 -1.02
N LEU A 9 -47.29 -25.44 -0.25
CA LEU A 9 -46.14 -26.33 -0.24
C LEU A 9 -46.04 -27.07 -1.58
N PHE A 10 -44.84 -27.13 -2.16
CA PHE A 10 -44.43 -28.28 -2.96
C PHE A 10 -42.97 -28.59 -2.67
N ALA A 11 -42.76 -29.54 -1.77
CA ALA A 11 -41.52 -30.27 -1.64
C ALA A 11 -41.46 -31.30 -2.77
N GLY A 12 -40.43 -31.25 -3.60
CA GLY A 12 -40.19 -32.19 -4.70
C GLY A 12 -38.72 -32.58 -4.73
N LEU A 13 -38.37 -33.57 -3.93
CA LEU A 13 -37.10 -34.29 -3.95
C LEU A 13 -36.97 -35.03 -5.29
N PHE A 14 -36.01 -34.65 -6.13
CA PHE A 14 -35.50 -35.53 -7.18
C PHE A 14 -33.98 -35.63 -7.07
N ALA A 15 -33.55 -36.87 -6.91
CA ALA A 15 -32.19 -37.29 -6.62
C ALA A 15 -31.43 -37.62 -7.91
N LEU A 16 -30.11 -37.39 -7.85
CA LEU A 16 -29.04 -38.15 -8.52
C LEU A 16 -29.09 -38.27 -10.07
N SER A 17 -28.23 -37.51 -10.75
CA SER A 17 -27.14 -38.05 -11.59
C SER A 17 -26.43 -36.95 -12.39
N GLY A 18 -25.09 -36.98 -12.37
CA GLY A 18 -24.26 -36.37 -13.40
C GLY A 18 -23.49 -35.10 -12.99
N GLY A 19 -22.20 -35.27 -12.70
CA GLY A 19 -21.22 -34.19 -12.82
C GLY A 19 -20.74 -33.59 -11.50
N ILE A 20 -20.04 -34.38 -10.68
CA ILE A 20 -19.00 -33.82 -9.82
C ILE A 20 -17.92 -33.33 -10.79
N VAL A 21 -18.01 -32.07 -11.22
CA VAL A 21 -16.87 -31.37 -11.82
C VAL A 21 -15.83 -31.31 -10.71
N GLY A 22 -14.80 -32.14 -10.85
CA GLY A 22 -13.64 -32.13 -10.01
C GLY A 22 -13.11 -30.71 -9.94
N GLN A 23 -13.19 -30.11 -8.76
CA GLN A 23 -12.38 -28.97 -8.43
C GLN A 23 -10.95 -29.49 -8.38
N GLU A 24 -10.26 -29.43 -9.52
CA GLU A 24 -8.84 -29.73 -9.59
C GLU A 24 -8.14 -28.90 -8.50
N PRO A 25 -7.33 -29.50 -7.62
CA PRO A 25 -6.46 -28.72 -6.76
C PRO A 25 -5.61 -27.87 -7.68
N LYS A 26 -5.67 -26.55 -7.53
CA LYS A 26 -4.76 -25.63 -8.20
C LYS A 26 -3.36 -26.19 -8.01
N LYS A 27 -2.73 -26.61 -9.10
CA LYS A 27 -1.33 -27.00 -9.14
C LYS A 27 -0.56 -25.96 -8.33
N ASP A 28 0.21 -26.44 -7.35
CA ASP A 28 1.05 -25.62 -6.50
C ASP A 28 1.99 -24.79 -7.39
N ASP A 29 1.61 -23.55 -7.67
CA ASP A 29 2.51 -22.58 -8.25
C ASP A 29 3.70 -22.46 -7.30
N PRO A 30 4.94 -22.52 -7.81
CA PRO A 30 6.12 -22.44 -6.97
C PRO A 30 6.06 -21.14 -6.14
N PRO A 31 6.46 -21.17 -4.85
CA PRO A 31 6.35 -20.03 -3.97
C PRO A 31 6.99 -18.80 -4.59
N VAL A 32 6.21 -17.72 -4.68
CA VAL A 32 6.65 -16.46 -5.27
C VAL A 32 7.87 -15.96 -4.50
N ARG A 33 9.03 -15.97 -5.16
CA ARG A 33 10.29 -15.50 -4.58
C ARG A 33 10.27 -13.98 -4.49
N ALA A 34 10.62 -13.46 -3.32
CA ALA A 34 10.81 -12.04 -3.12
C ALA A 34 11.97 -11.55 -4.01
N LYS A 35 11.87 -10.31 -4.48
CA LYS A 35 12.88 -9.66 -5.32
C LYS A 35 13.40 -8.41 -4.61
N GLY A 36 14.69 -8.15 -4.73
CA GLY A 36 15.34 -7.01 -4.09
C GLY A 36 16.82 -6.93 -4.43
N VAL A 37 17.52 -6.03 -3.75
CA VAL A 37 18.96 -5.83 -3.89
C VAL A 37 19.59 -6.01 -2.52
N LEU A 38 20.58 -6.90 -2.43
CA LEU A 38 21.33 -7.08 -1.20
C LEU A 38 22.19 -5.84 -0.92
N PRO A 39 22.36 -5.47 0.36
CA PRO A 39 23.25 -4.38 0.72
C PRO A 39 24.71 -4.62 0.26
N PRO A 40 25.51 -3.56 0.18
CA PRO A 40 26.90 -3.65 -0.26
C PRO A 40 27.68 -4.72 0.52
N ASN A 41 28.47 -5.52 -0.19
CA ASN A 41 29.29 -6.63 0.34
C ASN A 41 28.56 -7.83 0.94
N TRP A 42 27.22 -7.84 1.03
CA TRP A 42 26.49 -8.98 1.63
C TRP A 42 26.54 -10.25 0.79
N LYS A 43 26.75 -10.14 -0.53
CA LYS A 43 27.01 -11.31 -1.38
C LYS A 43 28.33 -12.02 -1.04
N LYS A 44 29.28 -11.35 -0.38
CA LYS A 44 30.62 -11.88 -0.09
C LYS A 44 30.69 -12.73 1.17
N ILE A 45 29.65 -12.72 2.01
CA ILE A 45 29.63 -13.44 3.30
C ILE A 45 28.94 -14.81 3.20
N GLY A 46 28.67 -15.30 1.98
CA GLY A 46 28.15 -16.66 1.77
C GLY A 46 26.72 -16.88 2.25
N LEU A 47 25.83 -15.91 2.04
CA LEU A 47 24.41 -16.04 2.41
C LEU A 47 23.74 -17.20 1.69
N THR A 48 22.89 -17.94 2.40
CA THR A 48 22.03 -18.97 1.81
C THR A 48 20.87 -18.34 1.02
N GLU A 49 20.24 -19.10 0.13
CA GLU A 49 19.06 -18.64 -0.62
C GLU A 49 17.92 -18.22 0.32
N ASP A 50 17.67 -18.98 1.39
CA ASP A 50 16.66 -18.65 2.39
C ASP A 50 16.97 -17.33 3.12
N GLN A 51 18.23 -17.09 3.46
CA GLN A 51 18.64 -15.81 4.05
C GLN A 51 18.39 -14.65 3.09
N VAL A 52 18.75 -14.81 1.80
CA VAL A 52 18.50 -13.80 0.77
C VAL A 52 17.00 -13.52 0.62
N GLN A 53 16.17 -14.56 0.57
CA GLN A 53 14.71 -14.41 0.47
C GLN A 53 14.13 -13.71 1.70
N ASN A 54 14.60 -14.04 2.90
CA ASN A 54 14.18 -13.36 4.13
C ASN A 54 14.60 -11.88 4.15
N ILE A 55 15.80 -11.57 3.69
CA ILE A 55 16.29 -10.19 3.58
C ILE A 55 15.40 -9.38 2.62
N TYR A 56 15.05 -9.92 1.46
CA TYR A 56 14.16 -9.22 0.52
C TYR A 56 12.76 -8.99 1.10
N LYS A 57 12.20 -9.93 1.86
CA LYS A 57 10.92 -9.74 2.56
C LYS A 57 11.02 -8.62 3.62
N ILE A 58 12.11 -8.60 4.38
CA ILE A 58 12.39 -7.55 5.39
C ILE A 58 12.48 -6.18 4.69
N GLN A 59 13.25 -6.09 3.60
CA GLN A 59 13.38 -4.86 2.81
C GLN A 59 12.02 -4.37 2.30
N GLY A 60 11.21 -5.26 1.69
CA GLY A 60 9.89 -4.89 1.19
C GLY A 60 8.99 -4.32 2.29
N LYS A 61 8.92 -5.01 3.45
CA LYS A 61 8.13 -4.54 4.59
C LYS A 61 8.53 -3.14 5.04
N TYR A 62 9.83 -2.91 5.23
CA TYR A 62 10.28 -1.63 5.78
C TYR A 62 10.30 -0.52 4.75
N ASN A 63 10.59 -0.79 3.48
CA ASN A 63 10.53 0.23 2.42
C ASN A 63 9.10 0.77 2.28
N ASP A 64 8.08 -0.10 2.31
CA ASP A 64 6.68 0.33 2.25
C ASP A 64 6.28 1.22 3.44
N GLU A 65 6.81 0.95 4.64
CA GLU A 65 6.58 1.77 5.83
C GLU A 65 7.35 3.10 5.76
N ILE A 66 8.59 3.06 5.28
CA ILE A 66 9.43 4.25 5.09
C ILE A 66 8.78 5.20 4.08
N ASP A 67 8.37 4.72 2.91
CA ASP A 67 7.75 5.53 1.86
C ASP A 67 6.50 6.27 2.37
N LYS A 68 5.68 5.60 3.18
CA LYS A 68 4.51 6.21 3.83
C LYS A 68 4.91 7.32 4.82
N LEU A 69 5.94 7.09 5.61
CA LEU A 69 6.44 8.07 6.58
C LEU A 69 7.07 9.28 5.87
N GLU A 70 7.83 9.05 4.80
CA GLU A 70 8.42 10.12 3.99
C GLU A 70 7.35 10.98 3.32
N ALA A 71 6.29 10.38 2.78
CA ALA A 71 5.14 11.12 2.26
C ALA A 71 4.50 12.01 3.35
N LYS A 72 4.28 11.46 4.56
CA LYS A 72 3.75 12.24 5.69
C LYS A 72 4.68 13.37 6.12
N ILE A 73 5.99 13.14 6.13
CA ILE A 73 6.99 14.17 6.44
C ILE A 73 6.95 15.29 5.39
N LYS A 74 6.82 14.95 4.11
CA LYS A 74 6.69 15.92 3.02
C LYS A 74 5.44 16.79 3.21
N ASP A 75 4.30 16.18 3.50
CA ASP A 75 3.03 16.90 3.72
C ASP A 75 3.10 17.83 4.94
N LEU A 76 3.69 17.35 6.05
CA LEU A 76 3.91 18.17 7.24
C LEU A 76 4.85 19.35 6.97
N ARG A 77 5.91 19.15 6.19
CA ARG A 77 6.83 20.24 5.82
C ARG A 77 6.11 21.30 4.98
N ALA A 78 5.32 20.89 4.00
CA ALA A 78 4.53 21.81 3.17
C ALA A 78 3.47 22.57 4.00
N THR A 79 2.79 21.87 4.91
CA THR A 79 1.79 22.46 5.82
C THR A 79 2.44 23.47 6.75
N LYS A 80 3.56 23.11 7.39
CA LYS A 80 4.35 24.00 8.24
C LYS A 80 4.76 25.27 7.48
N GLU A 81 5.26 25.14 6.25
CA GLU A 81 5.63 26.29 5.43
C GLU A 81 4.43 27.20 5.13
N LYS A 82 3.29 26.62 4.78
CA LYS A 82 2.05 27.36 4.55
C LYS A 82 1.61 28.12 5.80
N GLU A 83 1.63 27.47 6.96
CA GLU A 83 1.25 28.09 8.25
C GLU A 83 2.21 29.22 8.64
N MET A 84 3.53 29.00 8.49
CA MET A 84 4.52 30.05 8.72
C MET A 84 4.32 31.26 7.78
N LYS A 85 3.95 31.02 6.52
CA LYS A 85 3.62 32.11 5.59
C LYS A 85 2.29 32.79 5.94
N ALA A 86 1.32 32.05 6.49
CA ALA A 86 0.00 32.58 6.82
C ALA A 86 0.05 33.69 7.88
N VAL A 87 0.95 33.58 8.86
CA VAL A 87 1.11 34.56 9.95
C VAL A 87 1.78 35.87 9.53
N LEU A 88 2.35 35.94 8.32
CA LEU A 88 2.97 37.16 7.81
C LEU A 88 1.93 38.18 7.38
N SER A 89 2.24 39.47 7.59
CA SER A 89 1.46 40.58 7.03
C SER A 89 1.57 40.63 5.50
N ALA A 90 0.67 41.37 4.85
CA ALA A 90 0.71 41.54 3.39
C ALA A 90 2.05 42.13 2.91
N ASP A 91 2.57 43.15 3.60
CA ASP A 91 3.85 43.77 3.28
C ASP A 91 5.03 42.80 3.46
N GLN A 92 5.00 41.99 4.53
CA GLN A 92 6.02 40.97 4.77
C GLN A 92 6.00 39.87 3.70
N LYS A 93 4.81 39.43 3.27
CA LYS A 93 4.66 38.45 2.17
C LYS A 93 5.23 38.99 0.86
N LYS A 94 4.90 40.24 0.52
CA LYS A 94 5.41 40.90 -0.69
C LYS A 94 6.92 41.02 -0.68
N LYS A 95 7.51 41.48 0.44
CA LYS A 95 8.97 41.57 0.59
C LYS A 95 9.64 40.20 0.50
N LEU A 96 9.04 39.17 1.10
CA LEU A 96 9.54 37.80 1.00
C LEU A 96 9.52 37.30 -0.44
N GLU A 97 8.45 37.56 -1.19
CA GLU A 97 8.34 37.20 -2.61
C GLU A 97 9.42 37.89 -3.45
N GLU A 98 9.63 39.20 -3.25
CA GLU A 98 10.68 39.99 -3.92
C GLU A 98 12.09 39.39 -3.69
N ILE A 99 12.39 38.95 -2.46
CA ILE A 99 13.66 38.27 -2.13
C ILE A 99 13.76 36.90 -2.83
N LEU A 100 12.70 36.11 -2.83
CA LEU A 100 12.72 34.76 -3.42
C LEU A 100 12.92 34.78 -4.94
N ILE A 101 12.47 35.83 -5.61
CA ILE A 101 12.66 36.03 -7.06
C ILE A 101 13.90 36.88 -7.41
N GLY A 102 14.68 37.28 -6.40
CA GLY A 102 15.94 38.02 -6.57
C GLY A 102 15.78 39.47 -7.02
N LYS A 103 14.63 40.11 -6.77
CA LYS A 103 14.36 41.54 -7.06
C LYS A 103 14.83 42.49 -5.96
N ASP A 104 15.44 41.95 -4.91
CA ASP A 104 16.06 42.70 -3.82
C ASP A 104 17.52 43.12 -4.11
N LYS A 105 18.05 42.74 -5.28
CA LYS A 105 19.42 43.05 -5.74
C LYS A 105 19.45 44.08 -6.85
#